data_AF-A0A3C1C2X7-F1
#
_entry.id   AF-A0A3C1C2X7-F1
#
_cell.length_a   1.000
_cell.length_b   1.000
_cell.length_c   1.000
_cell.angle_alpha   90.00
_cell.angle_beta   90.00
_cell.angle_gamma   90.00
#
_symmetry.space_group_name_H-M   'P 1'
#
loop_
_entity.id
_entity.type
_entity.pdbx_description
1 polymer ?
#
loop_
_entity_poly.entity_id
_entity_poly.type
_entity_poly.pdbx_seq_one_letter_code
_entity_poly.pdbx_strand_id
1 'polypeptide(L)'
;MGTDFFDDDLVRQRESALKIKLDGEGAAPRDGFIPSSRDLPNRPIADLTLTHLARHKQEVTEQMVDKTQELDRLRARQEELERERKTLEEMRKKQEAFDAGRRDLKIRLNESLGRMEKDGLQAERLSQLLGETSRVFRERLDEVSALNEEDWADENLLDELDKSLALLEDVRADYNKAMAKIEAVHPQAAAGAASAGRPLAFEDSPGIAVEGGGRGFGYWLRAGLAFTLPLMVLLVVLALAWMAFDLWA
;
A
#
# COMPACT_ATOMS: atom_id res chain seq x y z
N MET A 1 37.68 16.99 -1.88
CA MET A 1 38.54 16.89 -3.08
C MET A 1 37.87 15.91 -4.03
N GLY A 2 36.95 16.40 -4.86
CA GLY A 2 36.31 15.61 -5.91
C GLY A 2 37.00 15.96 -7.22
N THR A 3 37.71 15.00 -7.79
CA THR A 3 38.43 15.16 -9.05
C THR A 3 37.46 15.08 -10.21
N ASP A 4 37.51 16.17 -10.97
CA ASP A 4 36.84 16.47 -12.22
C ASP A 4 37.40 15.57 -13.34
N PHE A 5 36.80 14.39 -13.53
CA PHE A 5 37.24 13.38 -14.50
C PHE A 5 36.69 13.63 -15.91
N PHE A 6 35.62 14.43 -16.04
CA PHE A 6 34.91 14.60 -17.30
C PHE A 6 35.39 15.80 -18.12
N ASP A 7 35.91 16.86 -17.49
CA ASP A 7 36.35 18.06 -18.22
C ASP A 7 37.72 17.91 -18.91
N ASP A 8 38.64 17.10 -18.38
CA ASP A 8 40.03 17.03 -18.88
C ASP A 8 40.14 16.26 -20.23
N ASP A 9 39.27 15.26 -20.46
CA ASP A 9 39.31 14.44 -21.68
C ASP A 9 38.76 15.19 -22.92
N LEU A 10 37.79 16.09 -22.70
CA LEU A 10 37.19 16.90 -23.77
C LEU A 10 38.15 17.98 -24.30
N VAL A 11 38.98 18.56 -23.43
CA VAL A 11 39.95 19.59 -23.81
C VAL A 11 41.07 19.01 -24.67
N ARG A 12 41.57 17.81 -24.33
CA ARG A 12 42.66 17.14 -25.05
C ARG A 12 42.28 16.73 -26.48
N GLN A 13 41.03 16.34 -26.68
CA GLN A 13 40.53 15.94 -28.00
C GLN A 13 40.40 17.14 -28.95
N ARG A 14 40.01 18.32 -28.40
CA ARG A 14 39.97 19.57 -29.16
C ARG A 14 41.35 20.04 -29.59
N GLU A 15 42.34 19.97 -28.69
CA GLU A 15 43.70 20.44 -28.98
C GLU A 15 44.43 19.57 -30.01
N SER A 16 44.25 18.24 -29.94
CA SER A 16 44.81 17.32 -30.94
C SER A 16 44.19 17.50 -32.33
N ALA A 17 42.88 17.71 -32.41
CA ALA A 17 42.20 17.99 -33.68
C ALA A 17 42.60 19.34 -34.31
N LEU A 18 42.87 20.36 -33.49
CA LEU A 18 43.37 21.66 -33.96
C LEU A 18 44.82 21.59 -34.45
N LYS A 19 45.66 20.80 -33.78
CA LYS A 19 47.07 20.62 -34.15
C LYS A 19 47.22 19.88 -35.48
N ILE A 20 46.41 18.85 -35.72
CA ILE A 20 46.40 18.10 -36.99
C ILE A 20 46.02 18.98 -38.19
N LYS A 21 45.18 20.02 -37.99
CA LYS A 21 44.80 20.93 -39.07
C LYS A 21 45.83 22.02 -39.34
N LEU A 22 46.61 22.43 -38.34
CA LEU A 22 47.59 23.51 -38.48
C LEU A 22 48.89 23.03 -39.14
N ASP A 23 49.24 21.75 -38.98
CA ASP A 23 50.47 21.16 -39.54
C ASP A 23 50.31 20.63 -40.98
N GLY A 24 49.11 20.76 -41.58
CA GLY A 24 48.76 20.19 -42.89
C GLY A 24 48.82 21.12 -44.09
N GLU A 25 49.00 22.44 -43.91
CA GLU A 25 48.94 23.42 -45.01
C GLU A 25 50.34 23.92 -45.38
N GLY A 26 51.17 22.98 -45.84
CA GLY A 26 52.48 23.23 -46.45
C GLY A 26 52.35 23.64 -47.91
N ALA A 27 52.82 24.85 -48.20
CA ALA A 27 52.88 25.48 -49.51
C ALA A 27 53.57 24.61 -50.58
N ALA A 28 52.89 24.42 -51.72
CA ALA A 28 53.48 23.93 -52.96
C ALA A 28 53.60 25.10 -53.96
N PRO A 29 54.76 25.31 -54.60
CA PRO A 29 54.96 26.38 -55.57
C PRO A 29 54.29 26.00 -56.89
N ARG A 30 53.37 26.86 -57.36
CA ARG A 30 52.77 26.73 -58.69
C ARG A 30 53.66 27.42 -59.71
N ASP A 31 54.61 26.66 -60.24
CA ASP A 31 55.26 26.97 -61.51
C ASP A 31 54.31 26.59 -62.66
N GLY A 32 54.12 27.49 -63.62
CA GLY A 32 53.43 27.14 -64.86
C GLY A 32 52.66 28.28 -65.53
N PHE A 33 53.38 29.04 -66.35
CA PHE A 33 52.96 29.41 -67.71
C PHE A 33 51.60 30.12 -67.89
N ILE A 34 51.63 31.44 -68.06
CA ILE A 34 50.52 32.24 -68.59
C ILE A 34 50.58 32.13 -70.13
N PRO A 35 49.64 31.46 -70.82
CA PRO A 35 49.58 31.53 -72.27
C PRO A 35 49.04 32.89 -72.68
N SER A 36 49.77 33.59 -73.56
CA SER A 36 49.31 34.80 -74.23
C SER A 36 48.05 34.48 -75.05
N SER A 37 46.92 35.06 -74.66
CA SER A 37 45.63 34.92 -75.34
C SER A 37 45.57 35.82 -76.58
N ARG A 38 46.10 35.31 -77.70
CA ARG A 38 45.83 35.84 -79.04
C ARG A 38 45.42 34.68 -79.93
N ASP A 39 44.17 34.25 -79.73
CA ASP A 39 43.27 33.64 -80.72
C ASP A 39 42.00 33.19 -79.98
N LEU A 40 40.97 34.04 -80.01
CA LEU A 40 39.63 33.71 -79.51
C LEU A 40 38.74 33.37 -80.71
N PRO A 41 38.31 32.10 -80.89
CA PRO A 41 37.18 31.83 -81.75
C PRO A 41 35.94 32.44 -81.10
N ASN A 42 35.18 33.22 -81.87
CA ASN A 42 33.92 33.82 -81.48
C ASN A 42 32.91 32.72 -81.10
N ARG A 43 32.85 32.35 -79.81
CA ARG A 43 31.84 31.46 -79.25
C ARG A 43 30.67 32.29 -78.71
N PRO A 44 29.42 31.89 -78.96
CA PRO A 44 28.25 32.62 -78.50
C PRO A 44 28.26 32.66 -76.97
N ILE A 45 28.07 33.85 -76.40
CA ILE A 45 28.02 34.14 -74.95
C ILE A 45 26.98 33.26 -74.22
N ALA A 46 26.02 32.69 -74.95
CA ALA A 46 25.03 31.74 -74.47
C ALA A 46 25.63 30.43 -73.91
N ASP A 47 26.73 29.89 -74.45
CA ASP A 47 27.31 28.62 -73.96
C ASP A 47 28.03 28.78 -72.62
N LEU A 48 28.64 29.95 -72.37
CA LEU A 48 29.32 30.25 -71.11
C LEU A 48 28.31 30.48 -69.97
N THR A 49 27.17 31.13 -70.28
CA THR A 49 26.08 31.32 -69.32
C THR A 49 25.28 30.04 -69.09
N LEU A 50 25.12 29.18 -70.11
CA LEU A 50 24.57 27.83 -69.94
C LEU A 50 25.49 26.98 -69.04
N THR A 51 26.80 27.08 -69.23
CA THR A 51 27.79 26.38 -68.40
C THR A 51 27.80 26.89 -66.96
N HIS A 52 27.68 28.20 -66.74
CA HIS A 52 27.59 28.79 -65.40
C HIS A 52 26.28 28.42 -64.69
N LEU A 53 25.14 28.48 -65.40
CA LEU A 53 23.85 28.08 -64.84
C LEU A 53 23.80 26.57 -64.57
N ALA A 54 24.38 25.75 -65.45
CA ALA A 54 24.51 24.31 -65.24
C ALA A 54 25.41 24.00 -64.03
N ARG A 55 26.56 24.68 -63.91
CA ARG A 55 27.44 24.59 -62.73
C ARG A 55 26.70 25.02 -61.46
N HIS A 56 26.00 26.15 -61.48
CA HIS A 56 25.21 26.62 -60.33
C HIS A 56 24.08 25.67 -59.97
N LYS A 57 23.36 25.09 -60.95
CA LYS A 57 22.35 24.06 -60.70
C LYS A 57 22.99 22.82 -60.07
N GLN A 58 24.16 22.41 -60.55
CA GLN A 58 24.90 21.27 -60.02
C GLN A 58 25.36 21.53 -58.57
N GLU A 59 25.91 22.70 -58.29
CA GLU A 59 26.31 23.15 -56.94
C GLU A 59 25.09 23.21 -55.99
N VAL A 60 23.94 23.71 -56.46
CA VAL A 60 22.70 23.71 -55.66
C VAL A 60 22.20 22.28 -55.41
N THR A 61 22.27 21.39 -56.40
CA THR A 61 21.89 19.99 -56.18
C THR A 61 22.84 19.26 -55.24
N GLU A 62 24.13 19.55 -55.29
CA GLU A 62 25.14 19.02 -54.36
C GLU A 62 24.88 19.52 -52.94
N GLN A 63 24.64 20.82 -52.78
CA GLN A 63 24.23 21.39 -51.48
C GLN A 63 22.91 20.80 -50.98
N MET A 64 21.93 20.57 -51.86
CA MET A 64 20.67 19.91 -51.47
C MET A 64 20.93 18.48 -51.00
N VAL A 65 21.77 17.71 -51.69
CA VAL A 65 22.15 16.36 -51.28
C VAL A 65 22.88 16.40 -49.92
N ASP A 66 23.85 17.28 -49.75
CA ASP A 66 24.56 17.45 -48.48
C ASP A 66 23.61 17.82 -47.34
N LYS A 67 22.68 18.75 -47.56
CA LYS A 67 21.66 19.13 -46.57
C LYS A 67 20.71 17.99 -46.25
N THR A 68 20.32 17.18 -47.24
CA THR A 68 19.49 15.98 -46.98
C THR A 68 20.25 14.94 -46.16
N GLN A 69 21.53 14.70 -46.45
CA GLN A 69 22.38 13.80 -45.66
C GLN A 69 22.57 14.32 -44.23
N GLU A 70 22.77 15.63 -44.05
CA GLU A 70 22.83 16.26 -42.73
C GLU A 70 21.51 16.07 -41.95
N LEU A 71 20.36 16.23 -42.62
CA LEU A 71 19.04 16.01 -42.01
C LEU A 71 18.85 14.55 -41.57
N ASP A 72 19.26 13.59 -42.39
CA ASP A 72 19.13 12.17 -42.05
C ASP A 72 20.07 11.78 -40.90
N ARG A 73 21.29 12.34 -40.87
CA ARG A 73 22.21 12.18 -39.73
C ARG A 73 21.61 12.77 -38.45
N LEU A 74 20.99 13.96 -38.53
CA LEU A 74 20.34 14.59 -37.38
C LEU A 74 19.13 13.79 -36.90
N ARG A 75 18.31 13.26 -37.82
CA ARG A 75 17.17 12.38 -37.49
C ARG A 75 17.62 11.09 -36.81
N ALA A 76 18.68 10.46 -37.31
CA ALA A 76 19.23 9.26 -36.68
C ALA A 76 19.70 9.54 -35.24
N ARG A 77 20.39 10.66 -35.02
CA ARG A 77 20.79 11.10 -33.67
C ARG A 77 19.60 11.44 -32.77
N GLN A 78 18.57 12.08 -33.33
CA GLN A 78 17.35 12.38 -32.57
C GLN A 78 16.66 11.09 -32.12
N GLU A 79 16.53 10.10 -33.01
CA GLU A 79 15.91 8.82 -32.69
C GLU A 79 16.72 8.03 -31.65
N GLU A 80 18.05 8.08 -31.71
CA GLU A 80 18.93 7.53 -30.67
C GLU A 80 18.72 8.22 -29.32
N LEU A 81 18.70 9.56 -29.31
CA LEU A 81 18.40 10.33 -28.10
C LEU A 81 17.01 10.02 -27.54
N GLU A 82 16.00 9.86 -28.38
CA GLU A 82 14.64 9.52 -27.94
C GLU A 82 14.58 8.12 -27.34
N ARG A 83 15.33 7.15 -27.89
CA ARG A 83 15.47 5.81 -27.30
C ARG A 83 16.15 5.88 -25.94
N GLU A 84 17.25 6.61 -25.81
CA GLU A 84 17.94 6.81 -24.53
C GLU A 84 17.06 7.53 -23.50
N ARG A 85 16.31 8.55 -23.93
CA ARG A 85 15.35 9.24 -23.07
C ARG A 85 14.31 8.27 -22.54
N LYS A 86 13.73 7.45 -23.42
CA LYS A 86 12.73 6.44 -23.04
C LYS A 86 13.30 5.41 -22.06
N THR A 87 14.52 4.92 -22.28
CA THR A 87 15.13 3.95 -21.35
C THR A 87 15.41 4.56 -19.98
N LEU A 88 15.89 5.81 -19.93
CA LEU A 88 16.09 6.53 -18.67
C LEU A 88 14.77 6.80 -17.94
N GLU A 89 13.72 7.17 -18.66
CA GLU A 89 12.38 7.36 -18.09
C GLU A 89 11.81 6.07 -17.52
N GLU A 90 11.95 4.95 -18.24
CA GLU A 90 11.55 3.63 -17.75
C GLU A 90 12.33 3.21 -16.50
N MET A 91 13.64 3.45 -16.47
CA MET A 91 14.48 3.18 -15.30
C MET A 91 14.06 4.04 -14.11
N ARG A 92 13.82 5.34 -14.33
CA ARG A 92 13.34 6.26 -13.29
C ARG A 92 12.00 5.81 -12.74
N LYS A 93 11.05 5.44 -13.60
CA LYS A 93 9.73 4.93 -13.18
C LYS A 93 9.85 3.65 -12.36
N LYS A 94 10.76 2.74 -12.74
CA LYS A 94 11.04 1.52 -11.97
C LYS A 94 11.65 1.82 -10.61
N GLN A 95 12.58 2.77 -10.53
CA GLN A 95 13.18 3.21 -9.26
C GLN A 95 12.13 3.84 -8.34
N GLU A 96 11.30 4.74 -8.85
CA GLU A 96 10.22 5.37 -8.09
C GLU A 96 9.21 4.32 -7.58
N ALA A 97 8.83 3.35 -8.41
CA ALA A 97 7.94 2.26 -8.03
C ALA A 97 8.58 1.34 -6.97
N PHE A 98 9.87 1.01 -7.12
CA PHE A 98 10.62 0.22 -6.16
C PHE A 98 10.72 0.93 -4.80
N ASP A 99 11.05 2.23 -4.80
CA ASP A 99 11.18 3.00 -3.57
C ASP A 99 9.84 3.25 -2.87
N ALA A 100 8.77 3.45 -3.64
CA ALA A 100 7.41 3.50 -3.11
C ALA A 100 7.02 2.15 -2.49
N GLY A 101 7.17 1.05 -3.22
CA GLY A 101 6.84 -0.30 -2.74
C GLY A 101 7.66 -0.72 -1.52
N ARG A 102 8.97 -0.41 -1.50
CA ARG A 102 9.86 -0.66 -0.36
C ARG A 102 9.40 0.10 0.89
N ARG A 103 9.00 1.37 0.74
CA ARG A 103 8.50 2.18 1.87
C ARG A 103 7.17 1.64 2.39
N ASP A 104 6.22 1.35 1.51
CA ASP A 104 4.92 0.79 1.88
C ASP A 104 5.08 -0.55 2.59
N LEU A 105 5.89 -1.46 2.03
CA LEU A 105 6.14 -2.76 2.64
C LEU A 105 6.80 -2.64 4.02
N LYS A 106 7.76 -1.71 4.18
CA LYS A 106 8.38 -1.46 5.49
C LYS A 106 7.37 -0.98 6.52
N ILE A 107 6.45 -0.09 6.14
CA ILE A 107 5.40 0.41 7.03
C ILE A 107 4.46 -0.74 7.43
N ARG A 108 3.93 -1.48 6.45
CA ARG A 108 3.03 -2.62 6.71
C ARG A 108 3.67 -3.69 7.57
N LEU A 109 4.94 -4.04 7.30
CA LEU A 109 5.67 -5.01 8.10
C LEU A 109 5.83 -4.53 9.54
N ASN A 110 6.19 -3.26 9.75
CA ASN A 110 6.35 -2.69 11.08
C ASN A 110 5.02 -2.63 11.85
N GLU A 111 3.93 -2.26 11.18
CA GLU A 111 2.58 -2.29 11.75
C GLU A 111 2.15 -3.72 12.12
N SER A 112 2.39 -4.68 11.22
CA SER A 112 2.05 -6.08 11.45
C SER A 112 2.87 -6.70 12.58
N LEU A 113 4.15 -6.35 12.69
CA LEU A 113 5.02 -6.77 13.79
C LEU A 113 4.52 -6.21 15.11
N GLY A 114 4.23 -4.91 15.18
CA GLY A 114 3.67 -4.29 16.37
C GLY A 114 2.29 -4.85 16.76
N ARG A 115 1.49 -5.29 15.79
CA ARG A 115 0.23 -6.02 16.06
C ARG A 115 0.52 -7.40 16.64
N MET A 116 1.42 -8.19 16.04
CA MET A 116 1.81 -9.51 16.55
C MET A 116 2.41 -9.44 17.95
N GLU A 117 3.23 -8.43 18.26
CA GLU A 117 3.79 -8.23 19.59
C GLU A 117 2.69 -7.96 20.63
N LYS A 118 1.69 -7.13 20.29
CA LYS A 118 0.53 -6.87 21.17
C LYS A 118 -0.30 -8.13 21.37
N ASP A 119 -0.59 -8.86 20.30
CA ASP A 119 -1.35 -10.12 20.35
C ASP A 119 -0.58 -11.16 21.20
N GLY A 120 0.74 -11.23 21.06
CA GLY A 120 1.62 -12.09 21.87
C GLY A 120 1.59 -11.75 23.35
N LEU A 121 1.71 -10.47 23.72
CA LEU A 121 1.59 -10.02 25.10
C LEU A 121 0.20 -10.28 25.69
N GLN A 122 -0.86 -10.14 24.89
CA GLN A 122 -2.22 -10.48 25.32
C GLN A 122 -2.38 -11.98 25.57
N ALA A 123 -1.85 -12.83 24.68
CA ALA A 123 -1.87 -14.28 24.85
C ALA A 123 -1.09 -14.70 26.11
N GLU A 124 0.07 -14.09 26.38
CA GLU A 124 0.85 -14.36 27.58
C GLU A 124 0.07 -13.98 28.86
N ARG A 125 -0.53 -12.79 28.90
CA ARG A 125 -1.39 -12.37 30.03
C ARG A 125 -2.56 -13.32 30.25
N LEU A 126 -3.20 -13.77 29.17
CA LEU A 126 -4.28 -14.76 29.26
C LEU A 126 -3.76 -16.09 29.79
N SER A 127 -2.58 -16.54 29.35
CA SER A 127 -1.97 -17.77 29.85
C SER A 127 -1.67 -17.70 31.36
N GLN A 128 -1.17 -16.56 31.84
CA GLN A 128 -0.92 -16.32 33.26
C GLN A 128 -2.23 -16.32 34.05
N LEU A 129 -3.26 -15.61 33.56
CA LEU A 129 -4.59 -15.58 34.17
C LEU A 129 -5.19 -16.99 34.26
N LEU A 130 -5.14 -17.77 33.18
CA LEU A 130 -5.65 -19.15 33.16
C LEU A 130 -4.86 -20.05 34.11
N GLY A 131 -3.55 -19.85 34.22
CA GLY A 131 -2.70 -20.57 35.18
C GLY A 131 -3.09 -20.28 36.63
N GLU A 132 -3.29 -19.01 36.97
CA GLU A 132 -3.78 -18.57 38.29
C GLU A 132 -5.16 -19.15 38.59
N THR A 133 -6.12 -19.00 37.67
CA THR A 133 -7.49 -19.52 37.84
C THR A 133 -7.50 -21.04 37.97
N SER A 134 -6.67 -21.75 37.19
CA SER A 134 -6.55 -23.22 37.31
C SER A 134 -6.05 -23.66 38.68
N ARG A 135 -5.15 -22.90 39.31
CA ARG A 135 -4.68 -23.19 40.67
C ARG A 135 -5.81 -22.99 41.68
N VAL A 136 -6.53 -21.87 41.61
CA VAL A 136 -7.68 -21.59 42.49
C VAL A 136 -8.76 -22.66 42.34
N PHE A 137 -9.07 -23.07 41.11
CA PHE A 137 -10.08 -24.11 40.88
C PHE A 137 -9.69 -25.47 41.44
N ARG A 138 -8.40 -25.82 41.44
CA ARG A 138 -7.94 -27.06 42.11
C ARG A 138 -8.13 -26.97 43.62
N GLU A 139 -7.77 -25.85 44.23
CA GLU A 139 -7.97 -25.63 45.67
C GLU A 139 -9.45 -25.70 46.06
N ARG A 140 -10.33 -25.03 45.31
CA ARG A 140 -11.79 -25.11 45.53
C ARG A 140 -12.35 -26.51 45.28
N LEU A 141 -11.81 -27.25 44.30
CA LEU A 141 -12.21 -28.64 44.06
C LEU A 141 -11.78 -29.54 45.21
N ASP A 142 -10.57 -29.35 45.74
CA ASP A 142 -10.07 -30.09 46.90
C ASP A 142 -10.97 -29.82 48.13
N GLU A 143 -11.34 -28.56 48.38
CA GLU A 143 -12.29 -28.17 49.45
C GLU A 143 -13.65 -28.87 49.32
N VAL A 144 -14.26 -28.86 48.14
CA VAL A 144 -15.54 -29.54 47.89
C VAL A 144 -15.41 -31.05 48.01
N SER A 145 -14.30 -31.62 47.55
CA SER A 145 -14.04 -33.07 47.63
C SER A 145 -13.75 -33.56 49.06
N ALA A 146 -13.30 -32.67 49.94
CA ALA A 146 -13.05 -32.96 51.35
C ALA A 146 -14.34 -32.99 52.19
N LEU A 147 -15.47 -32.53 51.64
CA LEU A 147 -16.77 -32.64 52.29
C LEU A 147 -17.20 -34.11 52.31
N ASN A 148 -17.13 -34.74 53.48
CA ASN A 148 -17.59 -36.10 53.71
C ASN A 148 -18.72 -36.12 54.73
N GLU A 149 -19.94 -36.37 54.25
CA GLU A 149 -21.15 -36.46 55.08
C GLU A 149 -21.12 -37.66 56.03
N GLU A 150 -20.34 -38.71 55.72
CA GLU A 150 -20.24 -39.92 56.55
C GLU A 150 -19.49 -39.70 57.88
N ASP A 151 -18.66 -38.66 57.97
CA ASP A 151 -17.86 -38.35 59.16
C ASP A 151 -18.58 -37.41 60.15
N TRP A 152 -19.78 -36.93 59.81
CA TRP A 152 -20.52 -35.96 60.63
C TRP A 152 -21.28 -36.65 61.77
N ALA A 153 -21.14 -36.13 63.00
CA ALA A 153 -21.88 -36.61 64.15
C ALA A 153 -23.32 -36.05 64.15
N ASP A 154 -24.32 -36.89 64.45
CA ASP A 154 -25.74 -36.52 64.46
C ASP A 154 -26.07 -35.29 65.33
N GLU A 155 -25.31 -35.08 66.41
CA GLU A 155 -25.49 -33.94 67.34
C GLU A 155 -25.16 -32.59 66.69
N ASN A 156 -24.27 -32.56 65.69
CA ASN A 156 -23.81 -31.34 65.00
C ASN A 156 -24.18 -31.31 63.51
N LEU A 157 -25.02 -32.25 63.04
CA LEU A 157 -25.33 -32.44 61.64
C LEU A 157 -25.86 -31.16 60.96
N LEU A 158 -26.76 -30.43 61.63
CA LEU A 158 -27.34 -29.19 61.08
C LEU A 158 -26.30 -28.08 60.92
N ASP A 159 -25.37 -27.96 61.87
CA ASP A 159 -24.32 -26.92 61.83
C ASP A 159 -23.27 -27.25 60.74
N GLU A 160 -22.89 -28.51 60.59
CA GLU A 160 -22.01 -28.95 59.49
C GLU A 160 -22.69 -28.82 58.11
N LEU A 161 -23.99 -29.10 58.02
CA LEU A 161 -24.76 -28.91 56.79
C LEU A 161 -24.80 -27.42 56.38
N ASP A 162 -25.11 -26.51 57.31
CA ASP A 162 -25.12 -25.07 57.04
C ASP A 162 -23.73 -24.56 56.62
N LYS A 163 -22.65 -25.04 57.24
CA LYS A 163 -21.27 -24.73 56.83
C LYS A 163 -20.96 -25.23 55.43
N SER A 164 -21.33 -26.47 55.12
CA SER A 164 -21.07 -27.06 53.80
C SER A 164 -21.85 -26.34 52.68
N LEU A 165 -23.11 -25.96 52.94
CA LEU A 165 -23.91 -25.15 52.03
C LEU A 165 -23.30 -23.77 51.80
N ALA A 166 -22.82 -23.11 52.87
CA ALA A 166 -22.12 -21.84 52.74
C ALA A 166 -20.83 -21.95 51.92
N LEU A 167 -20.07 -23.04 52.09
CA LEU A 167 -18.87 -23.33 51.29
C LEU A 167 -19.22 -23.53 49.81
N LEU A 168 -20.28 -24.28 49.51
CA LEU A 168 -20.75 -24.48 48.14
C LEU A 168 -21.14 -23.16 47.44
N GLU A 169 -21.84 -22.27 48.16
CA GLU A 169 -22.19 -20.95 47.64
C GLU A 169 -20.95 -20.06 47.39
N ASP A 170 -19.95 -20.11 48.28
CA ASP A 170 -18.67 -19.39 48.08
C ASP A 170 -17.92 -19.89 46.84
N VAL A 171 -17.79 -21.22 46.69
CA VAL A 171 -17.17 -21.86 45.52
C VAL A 171 -17.90 -21.47 44.23
N ARG A 172 -19.23 -21.42 44.26
CA ARG A 172 -20.05 -21.00 43.11
C ARG A 172 -19.80 -19.53 42.75
N ALA A 173 -19.74 -18.65 43.74
CA ALA A 173 -19.46 -17.24 43.53
C ALA A 173 -18.07 -17.03 42.92
N ASP A 174 -17.06 -17.73 43.43
CA ASP A 174 -15.69 -17.69 42.92
C ASP A 174 -15.56 -18.23 41.50
N TYR A 175 -16.24 -19.33 41.18
CA TYR A 175 -16.30 -19.86 39.81
C TYR A 175 -16.86 -18.82 38.84
N ASN A 176 -18.03 -18.25 39.16
CA ASN A 176 -18.67 -17.26 38.30
C ASN A 176 -17.80 -16.01 38.12
N LYS A 177 -17.17 -15.53 39.20
CA LYS A 177 -16.26 -14.38 39.18
C LYS A 177 -15.02 -14.65 38.32
N ALA A 178 -14.42 -15.82 38.46
CA ALA A 178 -13.24 -16.21 37.67
C ALA A 178 -13.59 -16.36 36.18
N MET A 179 -14.74 -16.96 35.86
CA MET A 179 -15.22 -17.08 34.48
C MET A 179 -15.50 -15.72 33.85
N ALA A 180 -16.14 -14.80 34.57
CA ALA A 180 -16.35 -13.43 34.10
C ALA A 180 -15.03 -12.69 33.84
N LYS A 181 -14.01 -12.90 34.69
CA LYS A 181 -12.67 -12.32 34.51
C LYS A 181 -11.97 -12.86 33.25
N ILE A 182 -12.10 -14.15 32.97
CA ILE A 182 -11.56 -14.77 31.75
C ILE A 182 -12.25 -14.20 30.50
N GLU A 183 -13.59 -14.12 30.52
CA GLU A 183 -14.37 -13.59 29.39
C GLU A 183 -14.05 -12.12 29.09
N ALA A 184 -13.88 -11.29 30.14
CA ALA A 184 -13.51 -9.88 29.99
C ALA A 184 -12.13 -9.68 29.32
N VAL A 185 -11.20 -10.63 29.48
CA VAL A 185 -9.87 -10.61 28.85
C VAL A 185 -9.89 -11.26 27.46
N HIS A 186 -11.00 -11.94 27.09
CA HIS A 186 -11.18 -12.64 25.82
C HIS A 186 -12.13 -11.94 24.80
N PRO A 187 -12.13 -10.59 24.62
CA PRO A 187 -13.13 -9.92 23.79
C PRO A 187 -12.99 -10.24 22.28
N GLN A 188 -11.85 -10.78 21.83
CA GLN A 188 -11.64 -11.09 20.40
C GLN A 188 -12.31 -12.40 19.93
N ALA A 189 -12.52 -13.41 20.79
CA ALA A 189 -13.33 -14.57 20.37
C ALA A 189 -14.82 -14.44 20.67
N ALA A 190 -15.27 -13.49 21.50
CA ALA A 190 -16.70 -13.22 21.66
C ALA A 190 -17.37 -12.78 20.33
N ALA A 191 -16.59 -12.26 19.36
CA ALA A 191 -17.08 -11.96 18.01
C ALA A 191 -17.26 -13.21 17.10
N GLY A 192 -16.76 -14.38 17.50
CA GLY A 192 -16.79 -15.61 16.68
C GLY A 192 -17.14 -16.92 17.42
N ALA A 193 -17.26 -16.91 18.74
CA ALA A 193 -17.52 -18.07 19.58
C ALA A 193 -18.76 -17.86 20.45
N ALA A 194 -19.90 -17.58 19.81
CA ALA A 194 -21.20 -17.66 20.47
C ALA A 194 -21.59 -19.12 20.72
N SER A 195 -20.87 -19.84 21.59
CA SER A 195 -21.30 -21.17 22.09
C SER A 195 -20.45 -21.81 23.20
N ALA A 196 -19.41 -21.17 23.75
CA ALA A 196 -18.57 -21.81 24.78
C ALA A 196 -18.60 -21.04 26.10
N GLY A 197 -19.52 -21.42 26.99
CA GLY A 197 -19.57 -20.90 28.36
C GLY A 197 -20.95 -20.46 28.78
N ARG A 198 -21.92 -21.38 28.84
CA ARG A 198 -23.15 -21.12 29.60
C ARG A 198 -22.77 -21.18 31.09
N PRO A 199 -22.99 -20.12 31.89
CA PRO A 199 -22.83 -20.21 33.34
C PRO A 199 -23.81 -21.27 33.87
N LEU A 200 -23.34 -22.12 34.79
CA LEU A 200 -24.15 -23.15 35.43
C LEU A 200 -25.21 -22.48 36.32
N ALA A 201 -26.39 -22.26 35.73
CA ALA A 201 -27.61 -21.94 36.46
C ALA A 201 -28.41 -23.24 36.61
N PHE A 202 -28.53 -23.76 37.83
CA PHE A 202 -29.59 -24.71 38.15
C PHE A 202 -30.92 -23.96 38.11
N GLU A 203 -31.82 -24.48 37.29
CA GLU A 203 -33.08 -23.89 36.90
C GLU A 203 -34.10 -24.10 38.01
N ASP A 204 -34.58 -23.02 38.64
CA ASP A 204 -35.74 -23.06 39.51
C ASP A 204 -36.78 -22.05 39.01
N SER A 205 -37.91 -22.60 38.57
CA SER A 205 -39.21 -21.97 38.29
C SER A 205 -39.43 -21.25 36.93
N PRO A 206 -40.58 -21.52 36.25
CA PRO A 206 -40.90 -21.00 34.93
C PRO A 206 -41.56 -19.62 35.03
N GLY A 207 -40.88 -18.57 34.57
CA GLY A 207 -41.48 -17.24 34.56
C GLY A 207 -40.59 -16.19 33.92
N ILE A 208 -40.94 -15.82 32.68
CA ILE A 208 -40.45 -14.65 31.93
C ILE A 208 -38.98 -14.78 31.48
N ALA A 209 -38.82 -15.32 30.27
CA ALA A 209 -37.60 -15.24 29.50
C ALA A 209 -37.27 -13.77 29.17
N VAL A 210 -36.49 -13.12 30.02
CA VAL A 210 -35.66 -11.98 29.62
C VAL A 210 -34.35 -12.58 29.12
N GLU A 211 -34.25 -12.80 27.81
CA GLU A 211 -33.01 -13.16 27.11
C GLU A 211 -31.99 -12.01 27.18
N GLY A 212 -31.36 -11.84 28.33
CA GLY A 212 -30.21 -10.97 28.54
C GLY A 212 -28.91 -11.68 28.14
N GLY A 213 -28.69 -11.85 26.82
CA GLY A 213 -27.49 -12.50 26.28
C GLY A 213 -26.99 -11.82 25.01
N GLY A 214 -26.08 -10.87 25.15
CA GLY A 214 -25.06 -10.53 24.15
C GLY A 214 -25.52 -10.07 22.76
N ARG A 215 -26.45 -9.12 22.62
CA ARG A 215 -26.70 -8.46 21.33
C ARG A 215 -26.03 -7.09 21.30
N GLY A 216 -24.95 -6.96 20.52
CA GLY A 216 -24.15 -5.73 20.42
C GLY A 216 -24.93 -4.53 19.85
N PHE A 217 -24.38 -3.32 20.01
CA PHE A 217 -24.98 -2.04 19.61
C PHE A 217 -25.61 -2.03 18.21
N GLY A 218 -24.98 -2.70 17.23
CA GLY A 218 -25.52 -2.81 15.87
C GLY A 218 -26.83 -3.60 15.76
N TYR A 219 -27.06 -4.60 16.63
CA TYR A 219 -28.33 -5.31 16.69
C TYR A 219 -29.43 -4.41 17.26
N TRP A 220 -29.16 -3.70 18.36
CA TRP A 220 -30.12 -2.77 18.94
C TRP A 220 -30.44 -1.60 18.01
N LEU A 221 -29.45 -1.09 17.26
CA LEU A 221 -29.67 -0.08 16.23
C LEU A 221 -30.55 -0.63 15.09
N ARG A 222 -30.30 -1.86 14.64
CA ARG A 222 -31.08 -2.51 13.58
C ARG A 222 -32.49 -2.89 14.03
N ALA A 223 -32.66 -3.31 15.28
CA ALA A 223 -33.96 -3.57 15.88
C ALA A 223 -34.77 -2.28 16.08
N GLY A 224 -34.12 -1.20 16.55
CA GLY A 224 -34.73 0.12 16.64
C GLY A 224 -35.10 0.70 15.27
N LEU A 225 -34.25 0.49 14.25
CA LEU A 225 -34.56 0.88 12.88
C LEU A 225 -35.71 0.05 12.30
N ALA A 226 -35.73 -1.27 12.51
CA ALA A 226 -36.82 -2.12 12.07
C ALA A 226 -38.18 -1.73 12.67
N PHE A 227 -38.19 -1.26 13.93
CA PHE A 227 -39.40 -0.79 14.60
C PHE A 227 -39.86 0.60 14.10
N THR A 228 -38.93 1.50 13.76
CA THR A 228 -39.23 2.88 13.31
C THR A 228 -39.43 3.02 11.80
N LEU A 229 -38.99 2.04 11.00
CA LEU A 229 -39.14 2.01 9.54
C LEU A 229 -40.60 2.09 9.05
N PRO A 230 -41.57 1.29 9.55
CA PRO A 230 -42.95 1.40 9.09
C PRO A 230 -43.56 2.78 9.38
N LEU A 231 -43.19 3.42 10.50
CA LEU A 231 -43.65 4.76 10.85
C LEU A 231 -43.05 5.83 9.91
N MET A 232 -41.75 5.73 9.60
CA MET A 232 -41.08 6.66 8.68
C MET A 232 -41.63 6.55 7.25
N VAL A 233 -41.89 5.34 6.76
CA VAL A 233 -42.50 5.13 5.43
C VAL A 233 -43.89 5.77 5.37
N LEU A 234 -44.69 5.60 6.44
CA LEU A 234 -46.03 6.18 6.49
C LEU A 234 -45.98 7.72 6.49
N LEU A 235 -45.06 8.33 7.24
CA LEU A 235 -44.85 9.78 7.23
C LEU A 235 -44.43 10.30 5.84
N VAL A 236 -43.53 9.60 5.15
CA VAL A 236 -43.10 9.99 3.79
C VAL A 236 -44.26 9.89 2.81
N VAL A 237 -45.06 8.83 2.85
CA VAL A 237 -46.25 8.67 1.99
C VAL A 237 -47.25 9.79 2.24
N LEU A 238 -47.47 10.16 3.50
CA LEU A 238 -48.41 11.21 3.88
C LEU A 238 -47.92 12.60 3.44
N ALA A 239 -46.61 12.86 3.55
CA ALA A 239 -46.01 14.10 3.02
C ALA A 239 -46.09 14.18 1.50
N LEU A 240 -45.89 13.06 0.78
CA LEU A 240 -46.05 12.99 -0.66
C LEU A 240 -47.51 13.18 -1.08
N ALA A 241 -48.46 12.61 -0.35
CA ALA A 241 -49.89 12.82 -0.59
C ALA A 241 -50.29 14.29 -0.36
N TRP A 242 -49.75 14.93 0.68
CA TRP A 242 -49.97 16.34 0.97
C TRP A 242 -49.38 17.25 -0.13
N MET A 243 -48.14 17.00 -0.56
CA MET A 243 -47.55 17.73 -1.68
C MET A 243 -48.29 17.50 -2.99
N ALA A 244 -48.74 16.28 -3.27
CA ALA A 244 -49.53 15.98 -4.46
C ALA A 244 -50.89 16.68 -4.42
N PHE A 245 -51.52 16.77 -3.24
CA PHE A 245 -52.77 17.50 -3.05
C PHE A 245 -52.58 19.01 -3.27
N ASP A 246 -51.55 19.61 -2.68
CA ASP A 246 -51.22 21.03 -2.88
C ASP A 246 -50.77 21.37 -4.31
N LEU A 247 -50.24 20.39 -5.06
CA LEU A 247 -49.85 20.57 -6.46
C LEU A 247 -51.04 20.41 -7.44
N TRP A 248 -52.15 19.83 -6.99
CA TRP A 248 -53.36 19.60 -7.80
C TRP A 248 -54.53 20.51 -7.42
N ALA A 249 -54.46 21.22 -6.30
CA ALA A 249 -55.38 22.26 -5.86
C ALA A 249 -54.92 23.65 -6.32
#